data_AF-A0A9X2FNM7-F1
#
_entry.id   AF-A0A9X2FNM7-F1
#
_cell.length_a   1.000
_cell.length_b   1.000
_cell.length_c   1.000
_cell.angle_alpha   90.00
_cell.angle_beta   90.00
_cell.angle_gamma   90.00
#
_symmetry.space_group_name_H-M   'P 1'
#
loop_
_entity.id
_entity.type
_entity.pdbx_description
1 polymer ?
#
loop_
_entity_poly.entity_id
_entity_poly.type
_entity_poly.pdbx_seq_one_letter_code
_entity_poly.pdbx_strand_id
1 'polypeptide(L)'
;MAERVMLDFIDSGIPILPIHDSFLVHEGHRELLHERMQVALQEVCGVEARLKAVEPDLSRVLAERAREQQLDPEGYEQPTTTDIAEIFAAQEGYDKRLDAFYALSKAATER
;
A
#
# COMPACT_ATOMS: atom_id res chain seq x y z
N MET A 1 -19.27 -6.95 2.86
CA MET A 1 -18.16 -7.48 3.68
C MET A 1 -17.01 -6.50 3.74
N ALA A 2 -16.27 -6.31 2.64
CA ALA A 2 -15.01 -5.56 2.70
C ALA A 2 -15.17 -4.11 3.14
N GLU A 3 -16.16 -3.40 2.61
CA GLU A 3 -16.49 -2.03 3.03
C GLU A 3 -16.75 -1.92 4.53
N ARG A 4 -17.49 -2.86 5.12
CA ARG A 4 -17.80 -2.87 6.56
C ARG A 4 -16.54 -3.03 7.41
N VAL A 5 -15.67 -3.95 7.02
CA VAL A 5 -14.38 -4.17 7.69
C VAL A 5 -13.49 -2.92 7.56
N MET A 6 -13.49 -2.26 6.40
CA MET A 6 -12.72 -1.04 6.20
C MET A 6 -13.22 0.11 7.07
N LEU A 7 -14.54 0.31 7.17
CA LEU A 7 -15.13 1.35 8.02
C LEU A 7 -14.74 1.17 9.50
N ASP A 8 -14.83 -0.06 10.01
CA ASP A 8 -14.43 -0.37 11.39
C ASP A 8 -12.95 -0.10 11.66
N PHE A 9 -12.08 -0.35 10.68
CA PHE A 9 -10.65 -0.08 10.77
C PHE A 9 -10.32 1.42 10.69
N ILE A 10 -11.07 2.17 9.86
CA ILE A 10 -10.97 3.63 9.77
C ILE A 10 -11.37 4.28 11.09
N ASP A 11 -12.48 3.83 11.71
CA ASP A 11 -12.92 4.32 13.02
C ASP A 11 -11.91 4.03 14.13
N SER A 12 -11.16 2.93 13.98
CA SER A 12 -10.06 2.55 14.89
C SER A 12 -8.74 3.27 14.60
N GLY A 13 -8.66 4.07 13.53
CA GLY A 13 -7.44 4.77 13.10
C GLY A 13 -6.34 3.84 12.57
N ILE A 14 -6.69 2.60 12.19
CA ILE A 14 -5.73 1.59 11.75
C ILE A 14 -5.72 1.53 10.23
N PRO A 15 -4.54 1.73 9.57
CA PRO A 15 -4.45 1.62 8.12
C PRO A 15 -4.69 0.17 7.68
N ILE A 16 -5.60 0.01 6.71
CA ILE A 16 -5.96 -1.26 6.09
C ILE A 16 -6.03 -1.09 4.58
N LEU A 17 -5.55 -2.07 3.83
CA LEU A 17 -5.60 -2.08 2.37
C LEU A 17 -6.38 -3.32 1.88
N PRO A 18 -7.56 -3.14 1.26
CA PRO A 18 -8.30 -4.26 0.68
C PRO A 18 -7.64 -4.77 -0.61
N ILE A 19 -7.52 -6.10 -0.74
CA ILE A 19 -7.12 -6.80 -1.96
C ILE A 19 -8.15 -7.89 -2.22
N HIS A 20 -9.13 -7.61 -3.09
CA HIS A 20 -10.27 -8.48 -3.36
C HIS A 20 -11.03 -8.89 -2.09
N ASP A 21 -10.88 -10.15 -1.64
CA ASP A 21 -11.45 -10.74 -0.43
C ASP A 21 -10.46 -10.80 0.75
N SER A 22 -9.21 -10.43 0.50
CA SER A 22 -8.11 -10.40 1.46
C SER A 22 -7.81 -8.96 1.90
N PHE A 23 -7.15 -8.81 3.04
CA PHE A 23 -6.72 -7.51 3.55
C PHE A 23 -5.24 -7.52 3.91
N LEU A 24 -4.55 -6.44 3.57
CA LEU A 24 -3.23 -6.14 4.09
C LEU A 24 -3.38 -5.21 5.29
N VAL A 25 -2.76 -5.63 6.38
CA VAL A 25 -2.80 -4.97 7.68
C VAL A 25 -1.46 -5.21 8.39
N HIS A 26 -1.05 -4.30 9.25
CA HIS A 26 0.13 -4.51 10.09
C HIS A 26 -0.02 -5.77 10.95
N GLU A 27 1.05 -6.54 11.12
CA GLU A 27 1.03 -7.84 11.80
C GLU A 27 0.41 -7.78 13.20
N GLY A 28 0.67 -6.70 13.96
CA GLY A 28 0.10 -6.48 15.28
C GLY A 28 -1.44 -6.35 15.34
N HIS A 29 -2.12 -6.19 14.20
CA HIS A 29 -3.58 -6.14 14.12
C HIS A 29 -4.19 -7.36 13.44
N ARG A 30 -3.44 -8.46 13.27
CA ARG A 30 -3.93 -9.71 12.69
C ARG A 30 -5.16 -10.26 13.43
N GLU A 31 -5.11 -10.30 14.76
CA GLU A 31 -6.22 -10.80 15.58
C GLU A 31 -7.46 -9.90 15.48
N LEU A 32 -7.26 -8.59 15.52
CA LEU A 32 -8.32 -7.61 15.35
C LEU A 32 -8.97 -7.71 13.97
N LEU A 33 -8.18 -7.90 12.91
CA LEU A 33 -8.71 -8.11 11.55
C LEU A 33 -9.61 -9.35 11.51
N HIS A 34 -9.15 -10.45 12.12
CA HIS A 34 -9.91 -11.70 12.15
C HIS A 34 -11.26 -11.52 12.85
N GLU A 35 -11.26 -10.89 14.04
CA GLU A 35 -12.49 -10.61 14.79
C GLU A 35 -13.44 -9.72 13.98
N ARG A 36 -12.94 -8.62 13.41
CA ARG A 36 -13.75 -7.67 12.64
C ARG A 36 -14.29 -8.26 11.35
N MET A 37 -13.51 -9.08 10.66
CA MET A 37 -14.00 -9.83 9.50
C MET A 37 -15.09 -10.83 9.90
N GLN A 38 -14.97 -11.51 11.04
CA GLN A 38 -15.98 -12.47 11.51
C GLN A 38 -17.29 -11.77 11.90
N VAL A 39 -17.20 -10.63 12.60
CA VAL A 39 -18.36 -9.79 12.95
C VAL A 39 -19.04 -9.26 11.69
N ALA A 40 -18.28 -8.65 10.76
CA ALA A 40 -18.82 -8.18 9.50
C ALA A 40 -19.45 -9.34 8.68
N LEU A 41 -18.87 -10.54 8.78
CA LEU A 41 -19.39 -11.75 8.15
C LEU A 41 -20.76 -12.14 8.68
N GLN A 42 -20.89 -12.16 9.99
CA GLN A 42 -22.13 -12.49 10.65
C GLN A 42 -23.20 -11.42 10.43
N GLU A 43 -22.85 -10.13 10.46
CA GLU A 43 -23.79 -9.02 10.23
C GLU A 43 -24.37 -9.03 8.81
N VAL A 44 -23.54 -9.27 7.79
CA VAL A 44 -23.96 -9.13 6.39
C VAL A 44 -24.49 -10.44 5.80
N CYS A 45 -23.96 -11.59 6.21
CA CYS A 45 -24.37 -12.90 5.66
C CYS A 45 -25.15 -13.78 6.64
N GLY A 46 -25.13 -13.51 7.95
CA GLY A 46 -25.79 -14.36 8.96
C GLY A 46 -25.16 -15.74 9.16
N VAL A 47 -23.94 -15.96 8.66
CA VAL A 47 -23.23 -17.25 8.72
C VAL A 47 -21.87 -17.06 9.39
N GLU A 48 -21.49 -17.95 10.32
CA GLU A 48 -20.11 -18.07 10.81
C GLU A 48 -19.26 -18.81 9.76
N ALA A 49 -18.27 -18.14 9.16
CA ALA A 49 -17.25 -18.82 8.37
C ALA A 49 -15.93 -18.91 9.14
N ARG A 50 -15.24 -20.03 8.91
CA ARG A 50 -13.88 -20.23 9.40
C ARG A 50 -12.91 -19.44 8.52
N LEU A 51 -12.54 -18.25 8.98
CA LEU A 51 -11.48 -17.47 8.35
C LEU A 51 -10.14 -18.18 8.56
N LYS A 52 -9.47 -18.58 7.49
CA LYS A 52 -8.14 -19.19 7.58
C LYS A 52 -7.10 -18.10 7.42
N ALA A 53 -6.32 -17.83 8.47
CA ALA A 53 -5.13 -16.99 8.34
C ALA A 53 -4.16 -17.67 7.37
N VAL A 54 -3.88 -17.04 6.24
CA VAL A 54 -2.85 -17.48 5.30
C VAL A 54 -1.61 -16.67 5.61
N GLU A 55 -0.58 -17.32 6.15
CA GLU A 55 0.71 -16.68 6.29
C GLU A 55 1.34 -16.56 4.91
N PRO A 56 1.82 -15.36 4.51
CA PRO A 56 2.55 -15.23 3.27
C PRO A 56 3.85 -16.04 3.39
N ASP A 57 4.04 -17.00 2.49
CA ASP A 57 5.31 -17.72 2.39
C ASP A 57 6.36 -16.78 1.77
N LEU A 58 7.05 -16.03 2.64
CA LEU A 58 8.11 -15.11 2.23
C LEU A 58 9.17 -15.81 1.38
N SER A 59 9.47 -17.09 1.64
CA SER A 59 10.48 -17.84 0.89
C SER A 59 10.06 -18.01 -0.56
N ARG A 60 8.78 -18.32 -0.78
CA ARG A 60 8.21 -18.41 -2.13
C ARG A 60 8.20 -17.06 -2.84
N VAL A 61 7.77 -15.99 -2.17
CA VAL A 61 7.72 -14.64 -2.75
C VAL A 61 9.12 -14.14 -3.13
N LEU A 62 10.11 -14.35 -2.26
CA LEU A 62 11.49 -13.98 -2.55
C LEU A 62 12.09 -14.81 -3.68
N ALA A 63 11.77 -16.11 -3.75
CA ALA A 63 12.20 -16.98 -4.83
C ALA A 63 11.58 -16.60 -6.18
N GLU A 64 10.32 -16.18 -6.19
CA GLU A 64 9.62 -15.70 -7.39
C GLU A 64 10.22 -14.38 -7.87
N ARG A 65 10.45 -13.43 -6.96
CA ARG A 65 11.13 -12.16 -7.26
C ARG A 65 12.56 -12.36 -7.80
N ALA A 66 13.29 -13.32 -7.25
CA ALA A 66 14.63 -13.67 -7.73
C ALA A 66 14.60 -14.29 -9.15
N ARG A 67 13.55 -15.05 -9.48
CA ARG A 67 13.35 -15.59 -10.84
C ARG A 67 12.96 -14.49 -11.82
N GLU A 68 12.07 -13.58 -11.43
CA GLU A 68 11.70 -12.41 -12.25
C GLU A 68 12.93 -11.56 -12.60
N GLN A 69 13.81 -11.30 -11.62
CA GLN A 69 15.09 -10.61 -11.83
C GLN A 69 16.06 -11.37 -12.77
N GLN A 70 15.96 -12.70 -12.87
CA GLN A 70 16.77 -13.51 -13.79
C GLN A 70 16.19 -13.54 -15.21
N LEU A 71 14.87 -13.40 -15.34
CA LEU A 71 14.15 -13.42 -16.63
C LEU A 71 14.23 -12.08 -17.37
N ASP A 72 14.44 -10.98 -16.65
CA ASP A 72 14.67 -9.65 -17.21
C ASP A 72 16.02 -9.07 -16.72
N PRO A 73 17.15 -9.57 -17.26
CA PRO A 73 18.48 -9.13 -16.85
C PRO A 73 18.81 -7.69 -17.28
N GLU A 74 18.09 -7.13 -18.26
CA GLU A 74 18.26 -5.73 -18.67
C GLU A 74 17.34 -4.77 -17.89
N GLY A 75 16.20 -5.26 -17.39
CA GLY A 75 15.27 -4.48 -16.57
C GLY A 75 14.55 -3.42 -17.40
N TYR A 76 13.27 -3.18 -17.12
CA TYR A 76 12.57 -2.02 -17.67
C TYR A 76 13.11 -0.67 -17.15
N GLU A 77 14.00 -0.64 -16.16
CA GLU A 77 14.47 0.61 -15.54
C GLU A 77 15.91 0.45 -15.06
N GLN A 78 16.69 1.53 -15.18
CA GLN A 78 18.01 1.62 -14.54
C GLN A 78 17.87 1.32 -13.05
N PRO A 79 18.81 0.57 -12.43
CA PRO A 79 18.74 0.25 -11.01
C PRO A 79 18.58 1.53 -10.22
N THR A 80 17.39 1.73 -9.64
CA THR A 80 17.10 2.91 -8.83
C THR A 80 17.78 2.72 -7.49
N THR A 81 18.53 3.74 -7.08
CA THR A 81 19.19 3.73 -5.78
C THR A 81 18.16 3.62 -4.65
N THR A 82 18.51 2.82 -3.64
CA THR A 82 17.73 2.73 -2.39
C THR A 82 18.28 3.66 -1.31
N ASP A 83 19.37 4.37 -1.60
CA ASP A 83 19.95 5.36 -0.68
C ASP A 83 19.15 6.66 -0.76
N ILE A 84 18.54 7.01 0.36
CA ILE A 84 17.74 8.23 0.52
C ILE A 84 18.58 9.48 0.24
N ALA A 85 19.87 9.51 0.61
CA ALA A 85 20.74 10.66 0.38
C ALA A 85 21.01 10.87 -1.12
N GLU A 86 21.17 9.79 -1.88
CA GLU A 86 21.37 9.85 -3.33
C GLU A 86 20.10 10.31 -4.06
N ILE A 87 18.92 9.87 -3.59
CA ILE A 87 17.61 10.35 -4.10
C ILE A 87 17.48 11.86 -3.90
N PHE A 88 17.84 12.38 -2.72
CA PHE A 88 17.78 13.81 -2.44
C PHE A 88 18.81 14.61 -3.24
N ALA A 89 20.03 14.10 -3.39
CA ALA A 89 21.07 14.74 -4.19
C ALA A 89 20.67 14.83 -5.68
N ALA A 90 20.07 13.78 -6.24
CA ALA A 90 19.56 13.78 -7.62
C ALA A 90 18.39 14.77 -7.84
N GLN A 91 17.74 15.20 -6.76
CA GLN A 91 16.63 16.14 -6.77
C GLN A 91 17.03 17.58 -6.44
N GLU A 92 18.34 17.88 -6.32
CA GLU A 92 18.84 19.24 -6.12
C GLU A 92 18.29 20.19 -7.22
N GLY A 93 17.61 21.25 -6.79
CA GLY A 93 16.98 22.24 -7.67
C GLY A 93 15.46 22.09 -7.84
N TYR A 94 14.84 21.04 -7.27
CA TYR A 94 13.37 20.91 -7.23
C TYR A 94 12.68 21.69 -6.11
N ASP A 95 13.44 22.23 -5.16
CA ASP A 95 12.93 22.95 -3.99
C ASP A 95 11.99 24.11 -4.32
N LYS A 96 12.12 24.70 -5.51
CA LYS A 96 11.36 25.89 -5.94
C LYS A 96 10.28 25.60 -6.97
N ARG A 97 10.01 24.32 -7.28
CA ARG A 97 9.03 23.96 -8.30
C ARG A 97 7.61 24.34 -7.91
N LEU A 98 7.27 24.21 -6.64
CA LEU A 98 5.97 24.59 -6.11
C LEU A 98 5.77 26.12 -6.16
N ASP A 99 6.79 26.87 -5.74
CA ASP A 99 6.78 28.34 -5.82
C ASP A 99 6.68 28.84 -7.26
N ALA A 100 7.44 28.22 -8.19
CA ALA A 100 7.38 28.52 -9.61
C ALA A 100 6.00 28.23 -10.21
N PHE A 101 5.35 27.14 -9.79
CA PHE A 101 3.99 26.80 -10.21
C PHE A 101 2.97 27.84 -9.73
N TYR A 102 3.03 28.25 -8.46
CA TYR A 102 2.16 29.30 -7.93
C TYR A 102 2.41 30.67 -8.58
N ALA A 103 3.66 31.00 -8.93
CA ALA A 103 3.97 32.22 -9.66
C ALA A 103 3.35 32.21 -11.07
N LEU A 104 3.33 31.06 -11.74
CA LEU A 104 2.75 30.89 -13.08
C LEU A 104 1.22 31.05 -13.08
N SER A 105 0.53 30.46 -12.10
CA SER A 105 -0.93 30.58 -11.99
C SER A 105 -1.35 32.01 -11.65
N LYS A 106 -0.56 32.71 -10.83
CA LYS A 106 -0.77 34.13 -10.52
C LYS A 106 -0.59 35.01 -11.76
N ALA A 107 0.47 34.79 -12.54
CA ALA A 107 0.69 35.52 -13.80
C ALA A 107 -0.37 35.25 -14.87
N ALA A 108 -1.04 34.08 -14.84
CA ALA A 108 -2.13 33.74 -15.76
C ALA A 108 -3.49 34.36 -15.37
N THR A 109 -3.67 34.68 -14.09
CA THR A 109 -4.91 35.31 -13.56
C THR A 109 -4.87 36.83 -13.68
N GLU A 110 -3.68 37.43 -13.79
CA GLU A 110 -3.46 38.88 -13.93
C GLU A 110 -3.38 39.35 -15.40
N ARG A 111 -3.76 38.50 -16.38
CA ARG A 111 -3.92 38.87 -17.80
C ARG A 111 -5.38 38.95 -18.23
#